data_AF-A0A957I1H5-F1
#
_entry.id   AF-A0A957I1H5-F1
#
_cell.length_a   1.000
_cell.length_b   1.000
_cell.length_c   1.000
_cell.angle_alpha   90.00
_cell.angle_beta   90.00
_cell.angle_gamma   90.00
#
_symmetry.space_group_name_H-M   'P 1'
#
loop_
_entity.id
_entity.type
_entity.pdbx_description
1 polymer ?
#
loop_
_entity_poly.entity_id
_entity_poly.type
_entity_poly.pdbx_seq_one_letter_code
_entity_poly.pdbx_strand_id
1 'polypeptide(L)'
;MALHIQIAEEMKAEGWQAMPQEKRLLEHERRYRAAMNGDGGLAVDDALALLTGASAKQAGLALAILKRIGQLRKEVSGQRHEVEQLEGLPRCNGWTHVNKAGALYIHHSSRSRLDCPLHGADIKDRGRVYVGQNHEKQQAAIGAIANHNAWTIAKKTLADLERALRDVDAALGRVGAQQQRLLRE
;
A
#
# COMPACT_ATOMS: atom_id res chain seq x y z
N MET A 1 14.14 13.23 -25.80
CA MET A 1 15.48 13.72 -26.19
C MET A 1 15.48 15.16 -26.71
N ALA A 2 14.37 15.68 -27.27
CA ALA A 2 14.31 17.05 -27.81
C ALA A 2 14.26 18.17 -26.74
N LEU A 3 13.63 17.95 -25.58
CA LEU A 3 13.40 19.00 -24.57
C LEU A 3 14.67 19.47 -23.83
N HIS A 4 15.60 18.55 -23.53
CA HIS A 4 16.83 18.88 -22.80
C HIS A 4 17.82 19.74 -23.60
N ILE A 5 17.81 19.62 -24.93
CA ILE A 5 18.64 20.44 -25.81
C ILE A 5 18.09 21.87 -25.85
N GLN A 6 16.77 22.00 -25.92
CA GLN A 6 16.10 23.30 -26.00
C GLN A 6 16.26 24.13 -24.72
N ILE A 7 16.13 23.51 -23.54
CA ILE A 7 16.36 24.20 -22.25
C ILE A 7 17.84 24.61 -22.10
N ALA A 8 18.78 23.76 -22.52
CA ALA A 8 20.21 24.09 -22.44
C ALA A 8 20.62 25.22 -23.40
N GLU A 9 19.98 25.29 -24.58
CA GLU A 9 20.17 26.36 -25.56
C GLU A 9 19.53 27.69 -25.10
N GLU A 10 18.34 27.66 -24.51
CA GLU A 10 17.70 28.83 -23.91
C GLU A 10 18.52 29.38 -22.73
N MET A 11 19.02 28.51 -21.85
CA MET A 11 19.90 28.93 -20.75
C MET A 11 21.20 29.56 -21.27
N LYS A 12 21.80 29.00 -22.32
CA LYS A 12 22.96 29.64 -22.99
C LYS A 12 22.60 31.00 -23.58
N ALA A 13 21.44 31.14 -24.22
CA ALA A 13 20.98 32.39 -24.83
C ALA A 13 20.68 33.49 -23.80
N GLU A 14 20.20 33.13 -22.60
CA GLU A 14 19.93 34.05 -21.49
C GLU A 14 21.18 34.47 -20.69
N GLY A 15 22.37 33.99 -21.07
CA GLY A 15 23.61 34.34 -20.38
C GLY A 15 23.75 33.69 -18.99
N TRP A 16 23.13 32.53 -18.75
CA TRP A 16 23.13 31.82 -17.46
C TRP A 16 24.53 31.63 -16.85
N GLN A 17 25.54 31.39 -17.68
CA GLN A 17 26.91 31.21 -17.20
C GLN A 17 27.50 32.47 -16.56
N ALA A 18 27.02 33.66 -16.97
CA ALA A 18 27.42 34.96 -16.44
C ALA A 18 26.64 35.40 -15.19
N MET A 19 25.59 34.67 -14.79
CA MET A 19 24.85 34.98 -13.56
C MET A 19 25.65 34.65 -12.30
N PRO A 20 25.58 35.50 -11.25
CA PRO A 20 26.04 35.15 -9.92
C PRO A 20 25.36 33.86 -9.41
N GLN A 21 26.10 33.01 -8.71
CA GLN A 21 25.64 31.70 -8.28
C GLN A 21 24.35 31.74 -7.45
N GLU A 22 24.20 32.72 -6.57
CA GLU A 22 22.97 32.92 -5.78
C GLU A 22 21.75 33.20 -6.65
N LYS A 23 21.93 33.98 -7.72
CA LYS A 23 20.84 34.31 -8.65
C LYS A 23 20.41 33.09 -9.46
N ARG A 24 21.35 32.21 -9.82
CA ARG A 24 21.05 30.91 -10.45
C ARG A 24 20.26 29.99 -9.52
N LEU A 25 20.64 29.93 -8.24
CA LEU A 25 19.95 29.10 -7.24
C LEU A 25 18.50 29.57 -7.01
N LEU A 26 18.29 30.88 -6.90
CA LEU A 26 16.94 31.46 -6.76
C LEU A 26 16.07 31.20 -7.99
N GLU A 27 16.62 31.33 -9.20
CA GLU A 27 15.88 31.04 -10.44
C GLU A 27 15.56 29.54 -10.57
N HIS A 28 16.47 28.66 -10.13
CA HIS A 28 16.22 27.23 -10.02
C HIS A 28 15.08 26.92 -9.06
N GLU A 29 15.08 27.51 -7.86
CA GLU A 29 14.03 27.32 -6.86
C GLU A 29 12.67 27.79 -7.39
N ARG A 30 12.65 28.93 -8.08
CA ARG A 30 11.44 29.49 -8.70
C ARG A 30 10.86 28.56 -9.76
N ARG A 31 11.70 28.04 -10.67
CA ARG A 31 11.28 27.08 -11.71
C ARG A 31 10.83 25.74 -11.11
N TYR A 32 11.46 25.28 -10.03
CA TYR A 32 11.02 24.08 -9.31
C TYR A 32 9.64 24.24 -8.68
N ARG A 33 9.38 25.37 -8.01
CA ARG A 33 8.04 25.67 -7.46
C ARG A 33 6.98 25.76 -8.54
N ALA A 34 7.29 26.38 -9.69
CA ALA A 34 6.39 26.44 -10.83
C ALA A 34 6.08 25.05 -11.41
N ALA A 35 7.09 24.17 -11.51
CA ALA A 35 6.91 22.77 -11.94
C ALA A 35 6.04 21.96 -10.96
N MET A 36 6.24 22.13 -9.66
CA MET A 36 5.45 21.46 -8.62
C MET A 36 3.99 21.93 -8.59
N ASN A 37 3.72 23.17 -9.01
CA ASN A 37 2.38 23.74 -9.12
C ASN A 37 1.72 23.49 -10.49
N GLY A 38 2.42 22.90 -11.46
CA GLY A 38 1.92 22.65 -12.81
C GLY A 38 1.98 23.85 -13.77
N ASP A 39 2.52 25.00 -13.33
CA ASP A 39 2.51 26.27 -14.07
C ASP A 39 3.77 26.53 -14.90
N GLY A 40 4.73 25.59 -14.95
CA GLY A 40 6.09 25.87 -15.40
C GLY A 40 6.57 25.24 -16.71
N GLY A 41 5.82 24.33 -17.34
CA GLY A 41 6.28 23.56 -18.52
C GLY A 41 7.48 22.62 -18.30
N LEU A 42 8.21 22.79 -17.20
CA LEU A 42 9.33 21.96 -16.77
C LEU A 42 8.78 20.73 -16.04
N ALA A 43 9.17 19.53 -16.47
CA ALA A 43 8.76 18.31 -15.80
C ALA A 43 9.44 18.20 -14.41
N VAL A 44 8.73 17.65 -13.43
CA VAL A 44 9.19 17.60 -12.03
C VAL A 44 10.52 16.85 -11.88
N ASP A 45 10.77 15.86 -12.73
CA ASP A 45 12.04 15.13 -12.83
C ASP A 45 13.19 15.99 -13.36
N ASP A 46 12.94 16.88 -14.34
CA ASP A 46 13.92 17.84 -14.82
C ASP A 46 14.29 18.86 -13.74
N ALA A 47 13.29 19.35 -13.01
CA ALA A 47 13.51 20.30 -11.91
C ALA A 47 14.29 19.63 -10.75
N LEU A 48 13.98 18.37 -10.45
CA LEU A 48 14.68 17.58 -9.43
C LEU A 48 16.12 17.25 -9.84
N ALA A 49 16.36 16.92 -11.11
CA ALA A 49 17.70 16.72 -11.65
C ALA A 49 18.58 17.96 -11.51
N LEU A 50 18.03 19.13 -11.84
CA LEU A 50 18.72 20.40 -11.70
C LEU A 50 19.08 20.73 -10.24
N LEU A 51 18.18 20.48 -9.29
CA LEU A 51 18.43 20.75 -7.87
C LEU A 51 19.43 19.79 -7.22
N THR A 52 19.42 18.53 -7.66
CA THR A 52 20.24 17.47 -7.04
C THR A 52 21.57 17.26 -7.74
N GLY A 53 21.77 17.84 -8.93
CA GLY A 53 22.89 17.54 -9.81
C GLY A 53 22.83 16.12 -10.41
N ALA A 54 21.73 15.39 -10.19
CA ALA A 54 21.53 14.06 -10.76
C ALA A 54 21.09 14.15 -12.23
N SER A 55 21.29 13.08 -12.99
CA SER A 55 20.70 13.00 -14.32
C SER A 55 19.16 12.96 -14.24
N ALA A 56 18.47 13.52 -15.25
CA ALA A 56 17.00 13.46 -15.35
C ALA A 56 16.46 12.03 -15.22
N LYS A 57 17.16 11.04 -15.79
CA LYS A 57 16.80 9.62 -15.65
C LYS A 57 16.84 9.14 -14.19
N GLN A 58 17.87 9.51 -13.43
CA GLN A 58 18.00 9.15 -12.01
C GLN A 58 16.94 9.87 -11.17
N ALA A 59 16.71 11.16 -11.43
CA ALA A 59 15.70 11.95 -10.76
C ALA A 59 14.29 11.40 -11.02
N GLY A 60 13.96 11.06 -12.27
CA GLY A 60 12.69 10.44 -12.64
C GLY A 60 12.48 9.07 -11.99
N LEU A 61 13.52 8.24 -11.93
CA LEU A 61 13.46 6.94 -11.24
C LEU A 61 13.23 7.12 -9.73
N ALA A 62 13.95 8.04 -9.08
CA ALA A 62 13.76 8.34 -7.67
C ALA A 62 12.32 8.82 -7.38
N LEU A 63 11.78 9.69 -8.23
CA LEU A 63 10.41 10.17 -8.12
C LEU A 63 9.39 9.02 -8.27
N ALA A 64 9.61 8.11 -9.22
CA ALA A 64 8.76 6.93 -9.41
C ALA A 64 8.76 6.01 -8.17
N ILE A 65 9.94 5.77 -7.58
CA ILE A 65 10.08 5.00 -6.33
C ILE A 65 9.32 5.68 -5.19
N LEU A 66 9.49 6.99 -5.00
CA LEU A 66 8.79 7.74 -3.96
C LEU A 66 7.28 7.72 -4.14
N LYS A 67 6.79 7.89 -5.38
CA LYS A 67 5.35 7.77 -5.69
C LYS A 67 4.83 6.37 -5.35
N ARG A 68 5.56 5.31 -5.70
CA ARG A 68 5.13 3.93 -5.40
C ARG A 68 5.12 3.66 -3.90
N ILE A 69 6.10 4.15 -3.14
CA ILE A 69 6.11 4.07 -1.66
C ILE A 69 4.90 4.80 -1.09
N GLY A 70 4.62 6.01 -1.56
CA GLY A 70 3.46 6.78 -1.12
C GLY A 70 2.15 6.04 -1.39
N GLN A 71 2.02 5.40 -2.55
CA GLN A 71 0.88 4.58 -2.90
C GLN A 71 0.77 3.34 -2.00
N LEU A 72 1.86 2.59 -1.80
CA LEU A 72 1.90 1.41 -0.91
C LEU A 72 1.49 1.77 0.52
N ARG A 73 1.94 2.90 1.05
CA ARG A 73 1.53 3.37 2.40
C ARG A 73 0.03 3.64 2.48
N LYS A 74 -0.56 4.24 1.45
CA LYS A 74 -2.01 4.44 1.37
C LYS A 74 -2.76 3.11 1.29
N GLU A 75 -2.28 2.17 0.46
CA GLU A 75 -2.85 0.81 0.33
C GLU A 75 -2.80 0.07 1.67
N VAL A 76 -1.67 0.07 2.38
CA VAL A 76 -1.54 -0.50 3.73
C VAL A 76 -2.54 0.14 4.70
N SER A 77 -2.62 1.47 4.72
CA SER A 77 -3.55 2.18 5.62
C SER A 77 -5.01 1.82 5.33
N GLY A 78 -5.41 1.77 4.06
CA GLY A 78 -6.76 1.39 3.66
C GLY A 78 -7.08 -0.05 4.06
N GLN A 79 -6.15 -0.97 3.82
CA GLN A 79 -6.33 -2.37 4.15
C GLN A 79 -6.38 -2.61 5.67
N ARG A 80 -5.62 -1.85 6.47
CA ARG A 80 -5.72 -1.87 7.95
C ARG A 80 -7.11 -1.47 8.42
N HIS A 81 -7.66 -0.41 7.84
CA HIS A 81 -9.00 0.05 8.18
C HIS A 81 -10.07 -0.99 7.82
N GLU A 82 -9.95 -1.62 6.65
CA GLU A 82 -10.86 -2.71 6.26
C GLU A 82 -10.78 -3.90 7.22
N VAL A 83 -9.57 -4.31 7.61
CA VAL A 83 -9.37 -5.38 8.60
C VAL A 83 -10.02 -5.02 9.93
N GLU A 84 -9.86 -3.78 10.41
CA GLU A 84 -10.46 -3.28 11.65
C GLU A 84 -12.00 -3.30 11.59
N GLN A 85 -12.58 -2.84 10.48
CA GLN A 85 -14.03 -2.92 10.27
C GLN A 85 -14.55 -4.36 10.31
N LEU A 86 -13.86 -5.29 9.63
CA LEU A 86 -14.22 -6.70 9.61
C LEU A 86 -13.97 -7.39 10.96
N GLU A 87 -13.06 -6.86 11.79
CA GLU A 87 -12.84 -7.35 13.15
C GLU A 87 -14.03 -7.10 14.08
N GLY A 88 -14.77 -6.02 13.85
CA GLY A 88 -16.00 -5.70 14.58
C GLY A 88 -17.20 -6.58 14.21
N LEU A 89 -17.13 -7.39 13.15
CA LEU A 89 -18.25 -8.20 12.70
C LEU A 89 -18.26 -9.62 13.32
N PRO A 90 -19.44 -10.24 13.49
CA PRO A 90 -19.55 -11.65 13.85
C PRO A 90 -18.88 -12.52 12.79
N ARG A 91 -18.04 -13.48 13.23
CA ARG A 91 -17.20 -14.29 12.33
C ARG A 91 -17.18 -15.75 12.74
N CYS A 92 -17.40 -16.64 11.79
CA CYS A 92 -17.39 -18.09 12.00
C CYS A 92 -16.47 -18.76 10.97
N ASN A 93 -15.50 -19.55 11.43
CA ASN A 93 -14.54 -20.28 10.58
C ASN A 93 -15.03 -21.67 10.13
N GLY A 94 -16.33 -21.93 10.26
CA GLY A 94 -16.96 -23.17 9.84
C GLY A 94 -17.50 -23.11 8.41
N TRP A 95 -18.04 -24.22 7.94
CA TRP A 95 -18.76 -24.32 6.66
C TRP A 95 -20.21 -24.73 6.88
N THR A 96 -21.10 -24.24 6.02
CA THR A 96 -22.53 -24.54 6.07
C THR A 96 -22.84 -25.91 5.46
N HIS A 97 -23.77 -26.63 6.09
CA HIS A 97 -24.38 -27.84 5.56
C HIS A 97 -25.89 -27.79 5.77
N VAL A 98 -26.68 -28.01 4.72
CA VAL A 98 -28.14 -28.04 4.79
C VAL A 98 -28.60 -29.48 4.58
N ASN A 99 -29.40 -30.00 5.52
CA ASN A 99 -29.95 -31.35 5.38
C ASN A 99 -31.16 -31.39 4.44
N LYS A 100 -31.68 -32.59 4.14
CA LYS A 100 -32.86 -32.78 3.29
C LYS A 100 -34.13 -32.10 3.80
N ALA A 101 -34.22 -31.83 5.10
CA ALA A 101 -35.34 -31.11 5.70
C ALA A 101 -35.15 -29.58 5.66
N GLY A 102 -34.05 -29.07 5.09
CA GLY A 102 -33.77 -27.63 5.05
C GLY A 102 -33.20 -27.05 6.35
N ALA A 103 -32.85 -27.89 7.34
CA ALA A 103 -32.17 -27.42 8.55
C ALA A 103 -30.68 -27.20 8.28
N LEU A 104 -30.16 -26.07 8.77
CA LEU A 104 -28.76 -25.69 8.64
C LEU A 104 -27.94 -26.19 9.84
N TYR A 105 -26.75 -26.68 9.52
CA TYR A 105 -25.68 -27.02 10.43
C TYR A 105 -24.44 -26.25 10.01
N ILE A 106 -23.67 -25.78 10.98
CA ILE A 106 -22.32 -25.30 10.74
C ILE A 106 -21.36 -26.38 11.18
N HIS A 107 -20.46 -26.78 10.31
CA HIS A 107 -19.41 -27.73 10.60
C HIS A 107 -18.07 -27.02 10.77
N HIS A 108 -17.34 -27.45 11.78
CA HIS A 108 -15.99 -27.03 12.12
C HIS A 108 -15.08 -28.23 12.04
N SER A 109 -13.85 -28.03 11.60
CA SER A 109 -12.83 -29.06 11.76
C SER A 109 -12.52 -29.26 13.25
N SER A 110 -12.06 -30.45 13.62
CA SER A 110 -11.67 -30.78 14.99
C SER A 110 -10.59 -29.83 15.55
N ARG A 111 -9.78 -29.24 14.67
CA ARG A 111 -8.72 -28.28 14.99
C ARG A 111 -9.25 -26.84 15.09
N SER A 112 -10.11 -26.44 14.15
CA SER A 112 -10.65 -25.06 14.07
C SER A 112 -11.75 -24.76 15.09
N ARG A 113 -12.31 -25.79 15.74
CA ARG A 113 -13.39 -25.63 16.72
C ARG A 113 -12.99 -24.75 17.92
N LEU A 114 -11.76 -24.88 18.42
CA LEU A 114 -11.32 -24.15 19.61
C LEU A 114 -11.08 -22.66 19.32
N ASP A 115 -10.81 -22.34 18.05
CA ASP A 115 -10.45 -20.99 17.60
C ASP A 115 -11.60 -20.28 16.88
N CYS A 116 -12.81 -20.87 16.88
CA CYS A 116 -13.97 -20.27 16.24
C CYS A 116 -14.39 -19.00 16.98
N PRO A 117 -14.33 -17.80 16.36
CA PRO A 117 -14.61 -16.54 17.06
C PRO A 117 -16.05 -16.40 17.55
N LEU A 118 -16.98 -17.12 16.93
CA LEU A 118 -18.41 -17.05 17.24
C LEU A 118 -18.86 -18.07 18.29
N HIS A 119 -18.31 -19.29 18.24
CA HIS A 119 -18.79 -20.41 19.06
C HIS A 119 -17.78 -20.89 20.11
N GLY A 120 -16.49 -20.56 19.96
CA GLY A 120 -15.43 -20.95 20.89
C GLY A 120 -15.50 -22.41 21.34
N ALA A 121 -15.37 -22.64 22.66
CA ALA A 121 -15.40 -23.97 23.25
C ALA A 121 -16.81 -24.62 23.30
N ASP A 122 -17.88 -23.91 22.95
CA ASP A 122 -19.27 -24.41 23.04
C ASP A 122 -19.67 -25.37 21.91
N ILE A 123 -18.72 -25.83 21.11
CA ILE A 123 -18.94 -26.80 20.04
C ILE A 123 -18.98 -28.22 20.63
N LYS A 124 -20.20 -28.67 21.01
CA LYS A 124 -20.44 -29.88 21.81
C LYS A 124 -20.61 -31.20 21.04
N ASP A 125 -20.77 -31.20 19.71
CA ASP A 125 -20.97 -32.43 18.90
C ASP A 125 -20.09 -32.53 17.64
N ARG A 126 -18.94 -33.22 17.70
CA ARG A 126 -18.07 -33.53 16.54
C ARG A 126 -17.75 -32.33 15.63
N GLY A 127 -17.69 -31.12 16.18
CA GLY A 127 -17.45 -29.91 15.38
C GLY A 127 -18.72 -29.28 14.79
N ARG A 128 -19.92 -29.74 15.12
CA ARG A 128 -21.18 -29.25 14.56
C ARG A 128 -21.89 -28.29 15.51
N VAL A 129 -22.45 -27.23 14.93
CA VAL A 129 -23.37 -26.30 15.58
C VAL A 129 -24.69 -26.34 14.84
N TYR A 130 -25.77 -26.67 15.54
CA TYR A 130 -27.11 -26.72 14.96
C TYR A 130 -27.74 -25.33 14.95
N VAL A 131 -28.13 -24.85 13.77
CA VAL A 131 -28.80 -23.55 13.58
C VAL A 131 -30.31 -23.74 13.42
N GLY A 132 -30.73 -24.87 12.85
CA GLY A 132 -32.14 -25.20 12.63
C GLY A 132 -32.71 -24.66 11.32
N GLN A 133 -34.05 -24.54 11.24
CA GLN A 133 -34.78 -24.08 10.06
C GLN A 133 -35.19 -22.59 10.11
N ASN A 134 -34.87 -21.88 11.20
CA ASN A 134 -35.21 -20.47 11.32
C ASN A 134 -34.38 -19.65 10.31
N HIS A 135 -35.06 -18.99 9.37
CA HIS A 135 -34.42 -18.29 8.26
C HIS A 135 -33.47 -17.17 8.73
N GLU A 136 -33.85 -16.38 9.72
CA GLU A 136 -33.00 -15.29 10.23
C GLU A 136 -31.70 -15.83 10.84
N LYS A 137 -31.80 -16.90 11.64
CA LYS A 137 -30.63 -17.58 12.21
C LYS A 137 -29.74 -18.18 11.13
N GLN A 138 -30.32 -18.72 10.07
CA GLN A 138 -29.56 -19.23 8.91
C GLN A 138 -28.81 -18.11 8.20
N GLN A 139 -29.46 -16.98 7.93
CA GLN A 139 -28.83 -15.82 7.29
C GLN A 139 -27.71 -15.24 8.16
N ALA A 140 -27.92 -15.13 9.48
CA ALA A 140 -26.88 -14.68 10.40
C ALA A 140 -25.65 -15.62 10.39
N ALA A 141 -25.87 -16.94 10.37
CA ALA A 141 -24.80 -17.93 10.28
C ALA A 141 -24.01 -17.83 8.96
N ILE A 142 -24.72 -17.70 7.83
CA ILE A 142 -24.10 -17.53 6.50
C ILE A 142 -23.30 -16.22 6.47
N GLY A 143 -23.87 -15.13 6.97
CA GLY A 143 -23.20 -13.83 7.07
C GLY A 143 -21.93 -13.90 7.92
N ALA A 144 -21.97 -14.58 9.07
CA ALA A 144 -20.79 -14.75 9.92
C ALA A 144 -19.65 -15.54 9.22
N ILE A 145 -19.99 -16.52 8.39
CA ILE A 145 -18.99 -17.26 7.60
C ILE A 145 -18.43 -16.37 6.48
N ALA A 146 -19.28 -15.60 5.79
CA ALA A 146 -18.85 -14.65 4.77
C ALA A 146 -17.90 -13.59 5.36
N ASN A 147 -18.22 -13.03 6.52
CA ASN A 147 -17.37 -12.08 7.25
C ASN A 147 -16.01 -12.69 7.60
N HIS A 148 -15.96 -13.96 8.02
CA HIS A 148 -14.70 -14.62 8.33
C HIS A 148 -13.81 -14.80 7.10
N ASN A 149 -14.41 -15.17 5.97
CA ASN A 149 -13.69 -15.31 4.70
C ASN A 149 -13.15 -13.95 4.23
N ALA A 150 -13.98 -12.91 4.25
CA ALA A 150 -13.57 -11.55 3.91
C ALA A 150 -12.42 -11.07 4.81
N TRP A 151 -12.53 -11.27 6.13
CA TRP A 151 -11.49 -10.91 7.09
C TRP A 151 -10.18 -11.65 6.82
N THR A 152 -10.24 -12.95 6.53
CA THR A 152 -9.05 -13.76 6.24
C THR A 152 -8.33 -13.26 4.98
N ILE A 153 -9.08 -12.93 3.93
CA ILE A 153 -8.54 -12.34 2.70
C ILE A 153 -7.91 -10.98 3.01
N ALA A 154 -8.62 -10.10 3.71
CA ALA A 154 -8.14 -8.77 4.08
C ALA A 154 -6.85 -8.82 4.91
N LYS A 155 -6.76 -9.73 5.90
CA LYS A 155 -5.56 -9.97 6.70
C LYS A 155 -4.37 -10.44 5.85
N LYS A 156 -4.61 -11.34 4.90
CA LYS A 156 -3.57 -11.81 3.99
C LYS A 156 -3.06 -10.68 3.10
N THR A 157 -3.97 -9.93 2.48
CA THR A 157 -3.62 -8.76 1.65
C THR A 157 -2.83 -7.73 2.47
N LEU A 158 -3.24 -7.45 3.70
CA LEU A 158 -2.51 -6.56 4.59
C LEU A 158 -1.08 -7.06 4.86
N ALA A 159 -0.93 -8.34 5.19
CA ALA A 159 0.38 -8.93 5.48
C ALA A 159 1.32 -8.88 4.26
N ASP A 160 0.78 -9.08 3.06
CA ASP A 160 1.53 -9.00 1.80
C ASP A 160 1.95 -7.55 1.50
N LEU A 161 1.06 -6.57 1.69
CA LEU A 161 1.37 -5.14 1.53
C LEU A 161 2.42 -4.66 2.56
N GLU A 162 2.28 -5.05 3.82
CA GLU A 162 3.25 -4.72 4.86
C GLU A 162 4.63 -5.35 4.59
N ARG A 163 4.66 -6.56 4.02
CA ARG A 163 5.90 -7.19 3.56
C ARG A 163 6.54 -6.38 2.44
N ALA A 164 5.77 -6.02 1.41
CA ALA A 164 6.27 -5.20 0.31
C ALA A 164 6.84 -3.86 0.80
N LEU A 165 6.18 -3.20 1.77
CA LEU A 165 6.69 -1.96 2.35
C LEU A 165 8.00 -2.17 3.12
N ARG A 166 8.10 -3.23 3.94
CA ARG A 166 9.34 -3.58 4.65
C ARG A 166 10.49 -3.87 3.68
N ASP A 167 10.22 -4.54 2.58
CA ASP A 167 11.24 -4.87 1.57
C ASP A 167 11.78 -3.60 0.90
N VAL A 168 10.91 -2.63 0.62
CA VAL A 168 11.31 -1.31 0.09
C VAL A 168 12.11 -0.52 1.12
N ASP A 169 11.65 -0.43 2.37
CA ASP A 169 12.37 0.27 3.44
C ASP A 169 13.77 -0.35 3.66
N ALA A 170 13.86 -1.69 3.64
CA ALA A 170 15.13 -2.40 3.76
C ALA A 170 16.06 -2.14 2.55
N ALA A 171 15.51 -2.07 1.33
CA ALA A 171 16.28 -1.72 0.14
C ALA A 171 16.84 -0.30 0.23
N LEU A 172 16.01 0.67 0.64
CA LEU A 172 16.46 2.05 0.84
C LEU A 172 17.54 2.16 1.93
N GLY A 173 17.38 1.42 3.03
CA GLY A 173 18.40 1.36 4.10
C GLY A 173 19.75 0.84 3.60
N ARG A 174 19.75 -0.21 2.75
CA ARG A 174 20.99 -0.73 2.13
C ARG A 174 21.65 0.30 1.21
N VAL A 175 20.86 0.98 0.38
CA VAL A 175 21.37 2.04 -0.52
C VAL A 175 21.99 3.18 0.30
N GLY A 176 21.31 3.66 1.34
CA GLY A 176 21.83 4.70 2.23
C GLY A 176 23.14 4.28 2.92
N ALA A 177 23.20 3.04 3.44
CA ALA A 177 24.41 2.51 4.08
C ALA A 177 25.58 2.33 3.11
N GLN A 178 25.32 2.02 1.84
CA GLN A 178 26.34 1.96 0.80
C GLN A 178 26.87 3.36 0.47
N GLN A 179 25.97 4.34 0.31
CA GLN A 179 26.36 5.70 0.01
C GLN A 179 27.18 6.35 1.13
N GLN A 180 26.83 6.10 2.40
CA GLN A 180 27.64 6.55 3.54
C GLN A 180 29.04 5.93 3.59
N ARG A 181 29.19 4.68 3.13
CA ARG A 181 30.52 4.04 3.03
C ARG A 181 31.37 4.72 1.95
N LEU A 182 30.79 4.94 0.77
CA LEU A 182 31.46 5.63 -0.34
C LEU A 182 31.88 7.06 -0.01
N LEU A 183 31.17 7.75 0.90
CA LEU A 183 31.52 9.11 1.34
C LEU A 183 32.65 9.15 2.38
N ARG A 184 33.08 8.01 2.93
CA ARG A 184 34.17 7.90 3.91
C ARG A 184 35.50 7.42 3.30
N GLU A 185 35.45 6.94 2.07
CA GLU A 185 36.61 6.56 1.26
C GLU A 185 37.08 7.74 0.41
#